data_AF-A0A853F1R4-F1
#
_entry.id   AF-A0A853F1R4-F1
#
_cell.length_a   1.000
_cell.length_b   1.000
_cell.length_c   1.000
_cell.angle_alpha   90.00
_cell.angle_beta   90.00
_cell.angle_gamma   90.00
#
_symmetry.space_group_name_H-M   'P 1'
#
loop_
_entity.id
_entity.type
_entity.pdbx_description
1 polymer ?
#
loop_
_entity_poly.entity_id
_entity_poly.type
_entity_poly.pdbx_seq_one_letter_code
_entity_poly.pdbx_strand_id
1 'polypeptide(L)'
;MQTGNIRNCEHYITEYSQTYNDVGLAQSKLWQKGTICITIAANIAETGILSFDACFPDSVIGVVVNKKIADLDFVEYLLQSFKVNLQALGKGSAQDNINIGTFKGKLFPFPVIKEQKKSSKN
;
A
#
# COMPACT_ATOMS: atom_id res chain seq x y z
N MET A 1 5.44 -7.58 -8.99
CA MET A 1 4.14 -7.55 -8.27
C MET A 1 3.14 -6.76 -9.11
N GLN A 2 1.88 -7.20 -9.19
CA GLN A 2 0.80 -6.56 -9.95
C GLN A 2 -0.35 -6.13 -9.02
N THR A 3 -1.23 -5.22 -9.49
CA THR A 3 -2.38 -4.73 -8.70
C THR A 3 -3.31 -5.86 -8.25
N GLY A 4 -3.46 -6.92 -9.06
CA GLY A 4 -4.21 -8.12 -8.69
C GLY A 4 -3.63 -8.88 -7.50
N ASN A 5 -2.30 -8.90 -7.32
CA ASN A 5 -1.68 -9.52 -6.14
C ASN A 5 -1.99 -8.75 -4.86
N ILE A 6 -2.07 -7.41 -4.94
CA ILE A 6 -2.44 -6.56 -3.80
C ILE A 6 -3.92 -6.78 -3.45
N ARG A 7 -4.81 -6.71 -4.45
CA ARG A 7 -6.26 -6.90 -4.27
C ARG A 7 -6.60 -8.24 -3.63
N ASN A 8 -5.87 -9.30 -3.98
CA ASN A 8 -6.16 -10.66 -3.54
C ASN A 8 -5.48 -11.02 -2.21
N CYS A 9 -4.70 -10.10 -1.61
CA CYS A 9 -4.14 -10.32 -0.28
C CYS A 9 -5.05 -9.71 0.79
N GLU A 10 -5.08 -10.34 1.97
CA GLU A 10 -5.82 -9.79 3.11
C GLU A 10 -5.02 -8.71 3.82
N HIS A 11 -3.74 -8.96 4.11
CA HIS A 11 -2.81 -8.00 4.73
C HIS A 11 -1.41 -8.09 4.15
N TYR A 12 -0.93 -9.31 3.94
CA TYR A 12 0.42 -9.59 3.46
C TYR A 12 0.38 -10.18 2.05
N ILE A 13 1.14 -9.56 1.16
CA ILE A 13 1.38 -10.06 -0.19
C ILE A 13 2.45 -11.15 -0.09
N THR A 14 2.04 -12.39 -0.23
CA THR A 14 2.89 -13.59 -0.16
C THR A 14 3.12 -14.23 -1.52
N GLU A 15 2.34 -13.83 -2.52
CA GLU A 15 2.36 -14.40 -3.87
C GLU A 15 2.67 -13.35 -4.94
N TYR A 16 3.30 -13.81 -6.01
CA TYR A 16 3.55 -13.02 -7.23
C TYR A 16 3.39 -13.93 -8.45
N SER A 17 2.96 -13.36 -9.56
CA SER A 17 2.73 -14.12 -10.80
C SER A 17 3.89 -14.03 -11.80
N GLN A 18 4.79 -13.06 -11.64
CA GLN A 18 5.85 -12.75 -12.60
C GLN A 18 7.08 -12.17 -11.90
N THR A 19 8.25 -12.42 -12.48
CA THR A 19 9.54 -11.87 -12.08
C THR A 19 10.16 -11.07 -13.22
N TYR A 20 11.02 -10.11 -12.87
CA TYR A 20 11.81 -9.36 -13.84
C TYR A 20 13.08 -10.15 -14.17
N ASN A 21 13.55 -10.01 -15.41
CA ASN A 21 14.94 -10.32 -15.75
C ASN A 21 15.87 -9.16 -15.31
N ASP A 22 17.18 -9.35 -15.41
CA ASP A 22 18.17 -8.36 -14.93
C ASP A 22 18.00 -6.99 -15.59
N VAL A 23 17.70 -6.97 -16.90
CA VAL A 23 17.48 -5.74 -17.67
C VAL A 23 16.26 -4.97 -17.16
N GLY A 24 15.14 -5.68 -16.97
CA GLY A 24 13.92 -5.08 -16.48
C GLY A 24 14.01 -4.66 -15.01
N LEU A 25 14.80 -5.37 -14.19
CA LEU A 25 15.08 -4.99 -12.81
C LEU A 25 15.91 -3.70 -12.76
N ALA A 26 16.93 -3.57 -13.61
CA ALA A 26 17.81 -2.39 -13.65
C ALA A 26 17.07 -1.10 -14.03
N GLN A 27 15.94 -1.20 -14.73
CA GLN A 27 15.09 -0.07 -15.12
C GLN A 27 13.93 0.17 -14.13
N SER A 28 13.76 -0.72 -13.15
CA SER A 28 12.68 -0.68 -12.18
C SER A 28 13.19 -0.24 -10.81
N LYS A 29 12.28 0.23 -9.95
CA LYS A 29 12.60 0.45 -8.54
C LYS A 29 12.32 -0.82 -7.75
N LEU A 30 13.35 -1.38 -7.10
CA LEU A 30 13.18 -2.48 -6.14
C LEU A 30 12.74 -1.90 -4.79
N TRP A 31 11.62 -2.39 -4.28
CA TRP A 31 11.10 -2.04 -2.96
C TRP A 31 11.34 -3.18 -1.99
N GLN A 32 11.71 -2.82 -0.77
CA GLN A 32 12.07 -3.79 0.26
C GLN A 32 10.82 -4.42 0.88
N LYS A 33 10.97 -5.66 1.36
CA LYS A 33 10.02 -6.32 2.26
C LYS A 33 9.57 -5.36 3.38
N GLY A 34 8.27 -5.36 3.67
CA GLY A 34 7.65 -4.47 4.65
C GLY A 34 7.25 -3.10 4.10
N THR A 35 7.38 -2.87 2.79
CA THR A 35 6.73 -1.73 2.13
C THR A 35 5.23 -2.03 1.99
N ILE A 36 4.38 -1.08 2.36
CA ILE A 36 2.94 -1.15 2.08
C ILE A 36 2.71 -0.68 0.64
N CYS A 37 2.03 -1.49 -0.15
CA CYS A 37 1.56 -1.12 -1.47
C CYS A 37 0.14 -0.55 -1.38
N ILE A 38 -0.14 0.51 -2.15
CA ILE A 38 -1.49 1.06 -2.32
C ILE A 38 -1.79 1.14 -3.81
N THR A 39 -2.84 0.47 -4.29
CA THR A 39 -3.28 0.59 -5.68
C THR A 39 -3.93 1.95 -5.93
N ILE A 40 -3.55 2.60 -7.02
CA ILE A 40 -4.09 3.91 -7.36
C ILE A 40 -4.90 3.91 -8.66
N ALA A 41 -4.79 2.87 -9.47
CA ALA A 41 -5.64 2.61 -10.63
C ALA A 41 -5.99 1.11 -10.72
N ALA A 42 -7.03 0.76 -11.48
CA ALA A 42 -7.51 -0.62 -11.65
C ALA A 42 -7.74 -1.37 -10.31
N ASN A 43 -8.80 -0.94 -9.60
CA ASN A 43 -9.14 -1.21 -8.19
C ASN A 43 -8.38 -0.30 -7.24
N ILE A 44 -8.99 0.84 -6.90
CA ILE A 44 -8.34 1.89 -6.12
C ILE A 44 -8.39 1.63 -4.60
N ALA A 45 -7.34 2.05 -3.90
CA ALA A 45 -7.18 1.95 -2.45
C ALA A 45 -7.20 0.51 -1.89
N GLU A 46 -6.80 -0.48 -2.68
CA GLU A 46 -6.40 -1.79 -2.16
C GLU A 46 -5.00 -1.68 -1.55
N THR A 47 -4.77 -2.38 -0.43
CA THR A 47 -3.51 -2.33 0.29
C THR A 47 -2.94 -3.71 0.58
N GLY A 48 -1.63 -3.77 0.78
CA GLY A 48 -0.96 -5.00 1.19
C GLY A 48 0.52 -4.78 1.50
N ILE A 49 1.04 -5.50 2.48
CA ILE A 49 2.44 -5.46 2.91
C ILE A 49 3.25 -6.47 2.11
N LEU A 50 4.33 -6.02 1.48
CA LEU A 50 5.27 -6.92 0.82
C LEU A 50 5.93 -7.89 1.81
N SER A 51 5.80 -9.19 1.59
CA SER A 51 6.51 -10.23 2.37
C SER A 51 7.92 -10.55 1.84
N PHE A 52 8.27 -9.98 0.69
CA PHE A 52 9.53 -10.14 -0.06
C PHE A 52 9.85 -8.85 -0.84
N ASP A 53 11.08 -8.71 -1.32
CA ASP A 53 11.46 -7.55 -2.13
C ASP A 53 10.81 -7.63 -3.52
N ALA A 54 10.24 -6.52 -4.01
CA ALA A 54 9.50 -6.52 -5.26
C ALA A 54 9.56 -5.18 -6.01
N CYS A 55 9.44 -5.25 -7.33
CA CYS A 55 9.08 -4.12 -8.19
C CYS A 55 7.56 -4.12 -8.44
N PHE A 56 7.00 -2.93 -8.65
CA PHE A 56 5.59 -2.74 -8.96
C PHE A 56 5.36 -1.62 -10.00
N PRO A 57 4.23 -1.65 -10.73
CA PRO A 57 3.91 -0.64 -11.76
C PRO A 57 3.63 0.74 -11.15
N ASP A 58 3.59 1.75 -12.02
CA ASP A 58 3.27 3.14 -11.71
C ASP A 58 1.86 3.34 -11.12
N SER A 59 0.95 2.40 -11.36
CA SER A 59 -0.38 2.31 -10.76
C SER A 59 -0.38 1.87 -9.28
N VAL A 60 0.78 1.81 -8.64
CA VAL A 60 0.95 1.46 -7.22
C VAL A 60 1.87 2.47 -6.53
N ILE A 61 1.46 2.94 -5.35
CA ILE A 61 2.28 3.74 -4.45
C ILE A 61 2.89 2.82 -3.38
N GLY A 62 4.18 2.99 -3.11
CA GLY A 62 4.85 2.36 -1.96
C GLY A 62 4.95 3.30 -0.76
N VAL A 63 4.52 2.82 0.41
CA VAL A 63 4.61 3.52 1.69
C VAL A 63 5.66 2.83 2.57
N VAL A 64 6.69 3.58 2.95
CA VAL A 64 7.73 3.13 3.88
C VAL A 64 7.41 3.67 5.27
N VAL A 65 7.11 2.77 6.19
CA VAL A 65 6.73 3.12 7.56
C VAL A 65 7.95 3.43 8.40
N ASN A 66 7.98 4.61 9.03
CA ASN A 66 8.97 4.93 10.04
C ASN A 66 8.63 4.20 11.35
N LYS A 67 9.31 3.07 11.59
CA LYS A 67 9.08 2.19 12.73
C LYS A 67 9.31 2.81 14.11
N LYS A 68 9.91 4.02 14.18
CA LYS A 68 10.07 4.76 15.44
C LYS A 68 8.78 5.47 15.86
N ILE A 69 7.90 5.79 14.92
CA ILE A 69 6.66 6.53 15.15
C ILE A 69 5.42 5.65 14.97
N ALA A 70 5.55 4.55 14.23
CA ALA A 70 4.41 3.76 13.81
C ALA A 70 4.70 2.27 13.72
N ASP A 71 3.68 1.47 14.00
CA ASP A 71 3.68 0.05 13.72
C ASP A 71 3.25 -0.21 12.26
N LEU A 72 3.90 -1.17 11.60
CA LEU A 72 3.70 -1.44 10.17
C LEU A 72 2.27 -1.95 9.90
N ASP A 73 1.84 -2.94 10.68
CA ASP A 73 0.54 -3.56 10.53
C ASP A 73 -0.56 -2.54 10.85
N PHE A 74 -0.37 -1.75 11.91
CA PHE A 74 -1.30 -0.66 12.24
C PHE A 74 -1.52 0.31 11.08
N VAL A 75 -0.46 0.73 10.38
CA VAL A 75 -0.60 1.66 9.24
C VAL A 75 -1.38 1.00 8.10
N GLU A 76 -1.17 -0.29 7.85
CA GLU A 76 -1.90 -1.02 6.82
C GLU A 76 -3.38 -1.16 7.16
N TYR A 77 -3.70 -1.62 8.38
CA TYR A 77 -5.08 -1.67 8.88
C TYR A 77 -5.78 -0.31 8.83
N LEU A 78 -5.07 0.75 9.20
CA LEU A 78 -5.59 2.11 9.15
C LEU A 78 -5.95 2.49 7.71
N LEU A 79 -5.07 2.22 6.73
CA LEU A 79 -5.37 2.50 5.33
C LEU A 79 -6.56 1.67 4.82
N GLN A 80 -6.66 0.39 5.19
CA GLN A 80 -7.83 -0.44 4.88
C GLN A 80 -9.12 0.16 5.42
N SER A 81 -9.13 0.62 6.68
CA SER A 81 -10.31 1.24 7.28
C SER A 81 -10.76 2.53 6.57
N PHE A 82 -9.82 3.22 5.92
CA PHE A 82 -10.07 4.43 5.14
C PHE A 82 -10.33 4.15 3.64
N LYS A 83 -10.36 2.88 3.22
CA LYS A 83 -10.53 2.50 1.81
C LYS A 83 -11.69 3.23 1.17
N VAL A 84 -12.91 3.11 1.71
CA VAL A 84 -14.11 3.75 1.14
C VAL A 84 -13.94 5.27 1.01
N ASN A 85 -13.33 5.92 2.00
CA ASN A 85 -13.06 7.36 1.99
C ASN A 85 -12.07 7.72 0.89
N LEU A 86 -10.96 6.97 0.76
CA LEU A 86 -9.98 7.16 -0.29
C LEU A 86 -10.59 6.93 -1.68
N GLN A 87 -11.45 5.93 -1.82
CA GLN A 87 -12.15 5.64 -3.06
C GLN A 87 -13.07 6.78 -3.49
N ALA A 88 -13.81 7.36 -2.54
CA ALA A 88 -14.66 8.51 -2.83
C ALA A 88 -13.89 9.74 -3.34
N LEU A 89 -12.64 9.92 -2.92
CA LEU A 89 -11.78 11.02 -3.38
C LEU A 89 -11.26 10.85 -4.82
N GLY A 90 -11.25 9.61 -5.33
CA GLY A 90 -10.84 9.30 -6.69
C GLY A 90 -11.97 9.33 -7.72
N LYS A 91 -13.22 9.51 -7.27
CA LYS A 91 -14.40 9.56 -8.13
C LYS A 91 -14.55 10.94 -8.76
N GLY A 92 -14.84 10.98 -10.07
CA GLY A 92 -15.14 12.23 -10.79
C GLY A 92 -14.55 12.36 -12.19
N SER A 93 -13.78 11.37 -12.66
CA SER A 93 -13.28 11.30 -14.04
C SER A 93 -13.85 10.07 -14.77
N ALA A 94 -13.58 9.92 -16.06
CA ALA A 94 -13.98 8.73 -16.82
C ALA A 94 -13.37 7.42 -16.28
N GLN A 95 -12.28 7.51 -15.49
CA GLN A 95 -11.68 6.41 -14.75
C GLN A 95 -11.39 6.82 -13.30
N ASP A 96 -11.79 5.99 -12.34
CA ASP A 96 -11.49 6.23 -10.92
C ASP A 96 -9.98 6.10 -10.66
N ASN A 97 -9.38 7.13 -10.07
CA ASN A 97 -7.94 7.19 -9.80
C ASN A 97 -7.64 8.05 -8.56
N ILE A 98 -6.61 7.68 -7.77
CA ILE A 98 -6.07 8.52 -6.69
C ILE A 98 -4.57 8.77 -6.92
N ASN A 99 -3.95 9.68 -6.18
CA ASN A 99 -2.52 9.93 -6.31
C ASN A 99 -1.89 10.33 -4.97
N ILE A 100 -0.57 10.53 -4.95
CA ILE A 100 0.15 10.99 -3.75
C ILE A 100 -0.48 12.27 -3.17
N GLY A 101 -0.98 13.16 -4.03
CA GLY A 101 -1.69 14.38 -3.65
C GLY A 101 -3.00 14.12 -2.91
N THR A 102 -3.70 13.02 -3.17
CA THR A 102 -4.91 12.60 -2.43
C THR A 102 -4.63 12.42 -0.93
N PHE A 103 -3.41 11.98 -0.58
CA PHE A 103 -2.96 11.78 0.80
C PHE A 103 -2.39 13.06 1.44
N LYS A 104 -1.98 14.05 0.64
CA LYS A 104 -1.39 15.29 1.16
C LYS A 104 -2.42 16.05 1.99
N GLY A 105 -2.04 16.44 3.21
CA GLY A 105 -2.89 17.19 4.13
C GLY A 105 -4.02 16.37 4.76
N LYS A 106 -4.11 15.06 4.50
CA LYS A 106 -5.03 14.18 5.22
C LYS A 106 -4.47 13.86 6.60
N LEU A 107 -5.35 13.94 7.59
CA LEU A 107 -5.05 13.52 8.94
C LEU A 107 -5.66 12.16 9.17
N PHE A 108 -4.87 11.26 9.73
CA PHE A 108 -5.31 9.94 10.16
C PHE A 108 -5.24 9.87 11.68
N PRO A 109 -6.16 9.14 12.34
CA PRO A 109 -6.03 8.86 13.77
C PRO A 109 -4.74 8.08 14.02
N PHE A 110 -3.81 8.69 14.74
CA PHE A 110 -2.47 8.15 14.92
C PHE A 110 -2.09 8.17 16.41
N PRO A 111 -2.50 7.13 17.17
CA PRO A 111 -2.18 7.05 18.59
C PRO A 111 -0.67 6.83 18.79
N VAL A 112 -0.19 6.93 20.03
CA VAL A 112 1.24 6.69 20.31
C VAL A 112 1.60 5.23 19.99
N ILE A 113 2.84 4.98 19.57
CA ILE A 113 3.28 3.66 19.08
C ILE A 113 3.00 2.50 20.05
N LYS A 114 3.00 2.75 21.37
CA LYS A 114 2.67 1.73 22.39
C LYS A 114 1.21 1.26 22.30
N GLU A 115 0.30 2.14 21.89
CA GLU A 115 -1.13 1.85 21.74
C GLU A 115 -1.42 1.19 20.41
N GLN A 116 -0.75 1.61 19.33
CA GLN A 116 -0.88 1.00 18.00
C GLN A 116 -0.66 -0.53 18.03
N LYS A 117 0.39 -0.98 18.75
CA LYS A 117 0.74 -2.40 18.89
C LYS A 117 -0.27 -3.24 19.66
N LYS A 118 -1.21 -2.63 20.39
CA LYS A 118 -2.29 -3.34 21.08
C LYS A 118 -3.46 -3.64 20.14
N SER A 119 -3.73 -2.74 19.20
CA SER A 119 -4.87 -2.83 18.27
C SER A 119 -4.61 -3.76 17.09
N SER A 120 -3.36 -4.04 16.75
CA SER A 120 -2.99 -4.82 15.57
C SER A 120 -2.89 -6.34 15.77
N LYS A 121 -3.39 -6.88 16.89
CA LYS A 121 -3.19 -8.28 17.32
C LYS A 121 -4.42 -9.18 17.23
N ASN A 122 -5.42 -8.84 16.42
CA ASN A 122 -6.62 -9.68 16.27
C ASN A 122 -6.53 -10.57 15.04
#